data_AF-A0A2A2DUD5-F1
#
_entry.id   AF-A0A2A2DUD5-F1
#
_cell.length_a   1.000
_cell.length_b   1.000
_cell.length_c   1.000
_cell.angle_alpha   90.00
_cell.angle_beta   90.00
_cell.angle_gamma   90.00
#
_symmetry.space_group_name_H-M   'P 1'
#
loop_
_entity.id
_entity.type
_entity.pdbx_description
1 polymer ?
#
loop_
_entity_poly.entity_id
_entity_poly.type
_entity_poly.pdbx_seq_one_letter_code
_entity_poly.pdbx_strand_id
1 'polypeptide(L)' 'MPNTSITEQARKKAREALEKRGQSAKDFAVLNNLSPSTVYAVLSGQSHCRRGEAHRAAVLLGIKDGVIEQ' A
#
# COMPACT_ATOMS: atom_id res chain seq x y z
N MET A 1 4.96 21.82 5.72
CA MET A 1 4.70 20.40 6.05
C MET A 1 4.22 19.73 4.77
N PRO A 2 4.98 18.82 4.13
CA PRO A 2 4.53 18.27 2.86
C PRO A 2 3.33 17.35 3.12
N ASN A 3 2.16 17.86 2.71
CA ASN A 3 0.91 17.14 2.68
C ASN A 3 1.05 15.88 1.81
N THR A 4 0.35 14.83 2.23
CA THR A 4 0.18 13.51 1.60
C THR A 4 -0.20 13.57 0.11
N SER A 5 0.78 13.82 -0.74
CA SER A 5 0.70 13.45 -2.15
C SER A 5 1.32 12.08 -2.25
N ILE A 6 0.53 11.07 -2.62
CA ILE A 6 1.00 9.71 -2.95
C ILE A 6 1.97 9.86 -4.12
N THR A 7 3.24 10.15 -3.83
CA THR A 7 4.26 10.41 -4.84
C THR A 7 4.65 9.10 -5.48
N GLU A 8 5.05 9.15 -6.75
CA GLU A 8 5.52 7.98 -7.49
C GLU A 8 6.68 7.26 -6.77
N GLN A 9 7.51 8.02 -6.04
CA GLN A 9 8.55 7.47 -5.18
C GLN A 9 8.01 6.60 -4.03
N ALA A 10 6.89 6.98 -3.41
CA ALA A 10 6.29 6.18 -2.33
C ALA A 10 5.77 4.84 -2.86
N ARG A 11 5.12 4.87 -4.04
CA ARG A 11 4.68 3.66 -4.76
C ARG A 11 5.85 2.75 -5.12
N LYS A 12 6.95 3.34 -5.60
CA LYS A 12 8.17 2.59 -5.92
C LYS A 12 8.79 1.95 -4.67
N LYS A 13 8.93 2.70 -3.57
CA LYS A 13 9.41 2.18 -2.29
C LYS A 13 8.55 1.05 -1.75
N ALA A 14 7.23 1.13 -1.86
CA ALA A 14 6.33 0.06 -1.47
C ALA A 14 6.60 -1.23 -2.26
N ARG A 15 6.80 -1.11 -3.57
CA ARG A 15 7.16 -2.24 -4.44
C ARG A 15 8.52 -2.83 -4.07
N GLU A 16 9.53 -1.98 -3.89
CA GLU A 16 10.86 -2.40 -3.44
C GLU A 16 10.83 -3.04 -2.04
N ALA A 17 9.96 -2.60 -1.14
CA ALA A 17 9.82 -3.19 0.20
C ALA A 17 9.24 -4.61 0.12
N LEU A 18 8.27 -4.84 -0.77
CA LEU A 18 7.73 -6.17 -1.05
C LEU A 18 8.81 -7.08 -1.64
N GLU A 19 9.56 -6.59 -2.64
CA GLU A 19 10.67 -7.32 -3.27
C GLU A 19 11.80 -7.63 -2.27
N LYS A 20 12.18 -6.68 -1.41
CA LYS A 20 13.17 -6.89 -0.33
C LYS A 20 12.73 -7.94 0.68
N ARG A 21 11.43 -8.08 0.92
CA ARG A 21 10.87 -9.13 1.79
C ARG A 21 10.71 -10.47 1.07
N GLY A 22 10.97 -10.53 -0.25
CA GLY A 22 10.71 -11.71 -1.06
C GLY A 22 9.22 -12.05 -1.17
N GLN A 23 8.32 -11.11 -0.89
CA GLN A 23 6.88 -11.30 -0.97
C GLN A 23 6.31 -10.62 -2.21
N SER A 24 5.43 -11.32 -2.91
CA SER A 24 4.64 -10.70 -3.98
C SER A 24 3.51 -9.84 -3.40
N ALA A 25 3.04 -8.85 -4.17
CA ALA A 25 1.86 -8.06 -3.80
C ALA A 25 0.63 -8.93 -3.49
N LYS A 26 0.50 -10.08 -4.15
CA LYS A 26 -0.55 -11.08 -3.89
C LYS A 26 -0.39 -11.75 -2.53
N ASP A 27 0.78 -12.28 -2.21
CA ASP A 27 1.08 -12.87 -0.89
C ASP A 27 0.90 -11.87 0.23
N PHE A 28 1.40 -10.65 0.04
CA PHE A 28 1.20 -9.57 0.98
C PHE A 28 -0.29 -9.27 1.20
N ALA A 29 -1.09 -9.28 0.12
CA ALA A 29 -2.53 -9.09 0.23
C ALA A 29 -3.16 -10.20 1.07
N VAL A 30 -2.88 -11.47 0.76
CA VAL A 30 -3.41 -12.62 1.49
C VAL A 30 -3.00 -12.60 2.97
N LEU A 31 -1.71 -12.33 3.26
CA LEU A 31 -1.18 -12.25 4.61
C LEU A 31 -1.89 -11.18 5.46
N ASN A 32 -2.27 -10.06 4.83
CA ASN A 32 -2.92 -8.94 5.49
C ASN A 32 -4.46 -8.96 5.35
N ASN A 33 -5.05 -10.06 4.85
CA ASN A 33 -6.50 -10.16 4.56
C ASN A 33 -7.00 -9.00 3.67
N LEU A 34 -6.22 -8.66 2.65
CA LEU A 34 -6.52 -7.66 1.64
C LEU A 34 -6.72 -8.34 0.28
N SER A 35 -7.50 -7.69 -0.56
CA SER A 35 -7.66 -8.12 -1.95
C SER A 35 -6.41 -7.79 -2.78
N PRO A 36 -5.84 -8.74 -3.55
CA PRO A 36 -4.67 -8.51 -4.41
C PRO A 36 -4.89 -7.34 -5.37
N SER A 37 -6.07 -7.27 -5.97
CA SER A 37 -6.48 -6.19 -6.88
C SER A 37 -6.38 -4.82 -6.22
N THR A 38 -6.74 -4.72 -4.93
CA THR A 38 -6.64 -3.49 -4.15
C THR A 38 -5.19 -3.10 -3.93
N VAL A 39 -4.31 -4.05 -3.58
CA VAL A 39 -2.88 -3.79 -3.41
C VAL A 39 -2.25 -3.30 -4.72
N TYR A 40 -2.57 -3.93 -5.86
CA TYR A 40 -2.12 -3.48 -7.17
C TYR A 40 -2.68 -2.10 -7.54
N ALA A 41 -3.94 -1.80 -7.23
CA ALA A 41 -4.55 -0.48 -7.49
C ALA A 41 -3.88 0.63 -6.65
N VAL A 42 -3.48 0.32 -5.42
CA VAL A 42 -2.72 1.22 -4.53
C VAL A 42 -1.31 1.46 -5.06
N LEU A 43 -0.60 0.39 -5.46
CA LEU A 43 0.75 0.48 -6.04
C LEU A 43 0.76 1.20 -7.39
N SER A 44 -0.28 1.01 -8.21
CA SER A 44 -0.44 1.69 -9.49
C SER A 44 -0.87 3.15 -9.31
N GLY A 45 -1.52 3.49 -8.19
CA GLY A 45 -2.06 4.82 -7.92
C GLY A 45 -3.45 5.06 -8.53
N GLN A 46 -4.15 4.01 -8.95
CA GLN A 46 -5.54 4.11 -9.41
C GLN A 46 -6.52 4.39 -8.26
N SER A 47 -6.15 4.06 -7.03
CA SER A 47 -7.04 4.23 -5.87
C SER A 47 -6.59 5.38 -4.98
N HIS A 48 -7.54 6.19 -4.54
CA HIS A 48 -7.28 7.34 -3.65
C HIS A 48 -6.90 6.93 -2.21
N CYS A 49 -6.95 5.64 -1.88
CA CYS A 49 -6.53 5.07 -0.58
C CYS A 49 -7.14 5.77 0.64
N ARG A 50 -8.37 6.30 0.48
CA ARG A 50 -9.02 7.14 1.50
C ARG A 50 -9.55 6.33 2.68
N ARG A 51 -10.11 5.13 2.44
CA ARG A 51 -10.77 4.27 3.45
C ARG A 51 -10.67 2.79 3.06
N GLY A 52 -10.97 1.89 3.99
CA GLY A 52 -11.11 0.45 3.75
C GLY A 52 -9.78 -0.29 3.51
N GLU A 53 -9.80 -1.36 2.73
CA GLU A 53 -8.62 -2.17 2.40
C GLU A 53 -7.53 -1.35 1.69
N ALA A 54 -7.90 -0.41 0.80
CA ALA A 54 -6.93 0.43 0.11
C ALA A 54 -6.16 1.36 1.07
N HIS A 55 -6.85 1.85 2.12
CA HIS A 55 -6.21 2.62 3.18
C HIS A 55 -5.22 1.76 3.97
N ARG A 56 -5.67 0.58 4.42
CA ARG A 56 -4.83 -0.37 5.17
C ARG A 56 -3.59 -0.77 4.37
N ALA A 57 -3.76 -1.10 3.08
CA ALA A 57 -2.66 -1.41 2.18
C ALA A 57 -1.65 -0.26 2.08
N ALA A 58 -2.12 0.98 1.87
CA ALA A 58 -1.25 2.14 1.75
C ALA A 58 -0.45 2.43 3.03
N VAL A 59 -1.06 2.21 4.19
CA VAL A 59 -0.39 2.34 5.50
C VAL A 59 0.64 1.23 5.71
N LEU A 60 0.26 -0.04 5.51
CA LEU A 60 1.16 -1.19 5.68
C LEU A 60 2.34 -1.19 4.71
N LEU A 61 2.15 -0.66 3.51
CA LEU A 61 3.20 -0.47 2.51
C LEU A 61 4.11 0.74 2.80
N GLY A 62 3.78 1.57 3.80
CA GLY A 62 4.53 2.78 4.14
C GLY A 62 4.39 3.90 3.10
N ILE A 63 3.34 3.86 2.28
CA ILE A 63 3.05 4.90 1.28
C ILE A 63 2.47 6.14 1.95
N LYS A 64 1.70 5.94 3.02
CA LYS A 64 1.04 6.98 3.80
C LYS A 64 1.18 6.67 5.29
N ASP A 65 1.39 7.71 6.09
CA ASP A 65 1.22 7.65 7.54
C ASP A 65 -0.28 7.64 7.87
N GLY A 66 -0.74 6.60 8.57
CA GLY A 66 -2.13 6.42 8.91
C GLY A 66 -2.30 5.39 10.00
N VAL A 67 -3.37 5.51 10.77
CA VAL A 67 -3.67 4.59 11.86
C VAL A 67 -4.55 3.48 11.33
N ILE A 68 -4.08 2.24 11.44
CA ILE A 68 -4.92 1.05 11.30
C ILE A 68 -5.34 0.65 12.70
N GLU A 69 -6.55 1.05 13.11
CA GLU A 69 -7.14 0.52 14.34
C GLU A 69 -7.47 -0.96 14.10
N GLN A 70 -6.99 -1.80 15.02
CA GLN A 70 -6.99 -3.26 14.92
C GLN A 70 -8.34 -3.85 15.32
#